data_AF-A0A1A8GGZ2-F1
#
_entry.id   AF-A0A1A8GGZ2-F1
#
_cell.length_a   1.000
_cell.length_b   1.000
_cell.length_c   1.000
_cell.angle_alpha   90.00
_cell.angle_beta   90.00
_cell.angle_gamma   90.00
#
_symmetry.space_group_name_H-M   'P 1'
#
loop_
_entity.id
_entity.type
_entity.pdbx_description
1 polymer ?
#
loop_
_entity_poly.entity_id
_entity_poly.type
_entity_poly.pdbx_seq_one_letter_code
_entity_poly.pdbx_strand_id
1 'polypeptide(L)'
;TSEVFQLFLTYKDEKDWKTGKRKTEKDETAGVMIFSTIEPEAPDLDPLEVEKKCEQFSRFTKAMDDSVKEILTVGQEHWKRCTGPLPKEYQRIGKAFQNMSTVFTSSGYQGESTLTDALTAAGKTYEEIAQLVAEQPKKDLHFLMETNNEYKGLLGCFPDTIAVHKAAIEKVKEGDKLVGTNKITAQEKGTMAKRLSTMSYALQAEMNHFHNNRIYDYNRVMQLYLEEQVKFYETIAAKLREAHGQFTTM
;
A
#
# COMPACT_ATOMS: atom_id res chain seq x y z
N THR A 1 -10.01 -12.27 18.92
CA THR A 1 -10.61 -12.47 17.58
C THR A 1 -12.12 -12.49 17.71
N SER A 2 -12.88 -11.83 16.83
CA SER A 2 -14.34 -11.67 16.98
C SER A 2 -15.14 -12.93 16.61
N GLU A 3 -16.35 -13.10 17.19
CA GLU A 3 -17.23 -14.24 16.91
C GLU A 3 -17.60 -14.35 15.42
N VAL A 4 -17.89 -13.22 14.77
CA VAL A 4 -18.23 -13.19 13.33
C VAL A 4 -17.08 -13.70 12.46
N PHE A 5 -15.84 -13.34 12.79
CA PHE A 5 -14.68 -13.79 12.03
C PHE A 5 -14.39 -15.28 12.27
N GLN A 6 -14.51 -15.74 13.52
CA GLN A 6 -14.36 -17.15 13.85
C GLN A 6 -15.40 -18.01 13.14
N LEU A 7 -16.68 -17.59 13.14
CA LEU A 7 -17.74 -18.27 12.40
C LEU A 7 -17.41 -18.38 10.91
N PHE A 8 -16.99 -17.26 10.29
CA PHE A 8 -16.67 -17.22 8.86
C PHE A 8 -15.60 -18.25 8.48
N LEU A 9 -14.62 -18.50 9.36
CA LEU A 9 -13.53 -19.44 9.11
C LEU A 9 -13.83 -20.89 9.48
N THR A 10 -14.76 -21.14 10.42
CA THR A 10 -14.86 -22.44 11.11
C THR A 10 -16.23 -23.11 11.03
N TYR A 11 -17.19 -22.54 10.31
CA TYR A 11 -18.51 -23.16 10.14
C TYR A 11 -18.40 -24.56 9.51
N LYS A 12 -19.23 -25.49 9.99
CA LYS A 12 -19.13 -26.91 9.60
C LYS A 12 -20.02 -27.28 8.41
N ASP A 13 -21.15 -26.60 8.29
CA ASP A 13 -22.13 -26.83 7.24
C ASP A 13 -23.01 -25.59 6.99
N GLU A 14 -23.86 -25.65 5.97
CA GLU A 14 -24.73 -24.54 5.58
C GLU A 14 -25.71 -24.13 6.69
N LYS A 15 -26.15 -25.06 7.54
CA LYS A 15 -27.09 -24.79 8.62
C LYS A 15 -26.40 -24.02 9.75
N ASP A 16 -25.16 -24.41 10.08
CA ASP A 16 -24.29 -23.72 11.02
C ASP A 16 -24.00 -22.28 10.54
N TRP A 17 -23.61 -22.13 9.27
CA TRP A 17 -23.41 -20.81 8.65
C TRP A 17 -24.66 -19.93 8.72
N LYS A 18 -25.83 -20.43 8.29
CA LYS A 18 -27.08 -19.64 8.30
C LYS A 18 -27.49 -19.23 9.70
N THR A 19 -27.32 -20.13 10.68
CA THR A 19 -27.62 -19.83 12.08
C THR A 19 -26.68 -18.77 12.64
N GLY A 20 -25.37 -18.97 12.48
CA GLY A 20 -24.36 -18.03 12.95
C GLY A 20 -24.48 -16.67 12.27
N LYS A 21 -24.70 -16.63 10.96
CA LYS A 21 -24.91 -15.39 10.19
C LYS A 21 -26.08 -14.57 10.75
N ARG A 22 -27.23 -15.22 10.97
CA ARG A 22 -28.41 -14.55 11.56
C ARG A 22 -28.16 -14.06 12.99
N LYS A 23 -27.29 -14.75 13.76
CA LYS A 23 -26.88 -14.32 15.10
C LYS A 23 -26.04 -13.03 15.00
N THR A 24 -25.04 -13.01 14.13
CA THR A 24 -24.14 -11.85 13.94
C THR A 24 -24.85 -10.64 13.32
N GLU A 25 -25.85 -10.85 12.46
CA GLU A 25 -26.67 -9.77 11.89
C GLU A 25 -27.56 -9.08 12.93
N LYS A 26 -27.84 -9.74 14.06
CA LYS A 26 -28.65 -9.21 15.17
C LYS A 26 -27.81 -8.69 16.34
N ASP A 27 -26.49 -8.61 16.18
CA ASP A 27 -25.61 -8.12 17.23
C ASP A 27 -25.82 -6.62 17.46
N GLU A 28 -26.31 -6.26 18.64
CA GLU A 28 -26.57 -4.88 19.03
C GLU A 28 -25.30 -4.16 19.52
N THR A 29 -24.20 -4.88 19.74
CA THR A 29 -22.90 -4.33 20.16
C THR A 29 -22.08 -3.73 19.00
N ALA A 30 -22.77 -3.09 18.06
CA ALA A 30 -22.19 -2.49 16.86
C ALA A 30 -22.05 -0.96 16.95
N GLY A 31 -21.24 -0.38 16.06
CA GLY A 31 -21.01 1.08 16.02
C GLY A 31 -20.41 1.59 17.32
N VAL A 32 -20.94 2.69 17.87
CA VAL A 32 -20.44 3.27 19.13
C VAL A 32 -20.68 2.37 20.36
N MET A 33 -21.51 1.33 20.24
CA MET A 33 -21.72 0.38 21.34
C MET A 33 -20.54 -0.57 21.52
N ILE A 34 -19.65 -0.71 20.53
CA ILE A 34 -18.46 -1.54 20.67
C ILE A 34 -17.59 -1.10 21.86
N PHE A 35 -17.54 0.20 22.16
CA PHE A 35 -16.76 0.73 23.27
C PHE A 35 -17.26 0.30 24.65
N SER A 36 -18.51 -0.20 24.78
CA SER A 36 -18.98 -0.75 26.06
C SER A 36 -18.41 -2.15 26.35
N THR A 37 -17.78 -2.78 25.36
CA THR A 37 -17.13 -4.10 25.50
C THR A 37 -15.63 -3.98 25.79
N ILE A 38 -15.10 -2.74 25.89
CA ILE A 38 -13.68 -2.45 26.08
C ILE A 38 -13.48 -1.95 27.50
N GLU A 39 -12.56 -2.59 28.22
CA GLU A 39 -12.17 -2.23 29.59
C GLU A 39 -10.68 -1.87 29.60
N PRO A 40 -10.32 -0.57 29.58
CA PRO A 40 -8.93 -0.15 29.69
C PRO A 40 -8.39 -0.43 31.09
N GLU A 41 -7.25 -1.11 31.19
CA GLU A 41 -6.52 -1.33 32.45
C GLU A 41 -5.64 -0.11 32.81
N ALA A 42 -6.20 1.09 32.73
CA ALA A 42 -5.47 2.35 32.94
C ALA A 42 -6.39 3.44 33.53
N PRO A 43 -5.82 4.49 34.16
CA PRO A 43 -6.61 5.61 34.67
C PRO A 43 -7.39 6.33 33.57
N ASP A 44 -8.48 7.00 33.97
CA ASP A 44 -9.27 7.81 33.04
C ASP A 44 -8.43 8.99 32.50
N LEU A 45 -8.54 9.22 31.19
CA LEU A 45 -7.82 10.28 30.49
C LEU A 45 -8.53 11.63 30.65
N ASP A 46 -7.74 12.71 30.72
CA ASP A 46 -8.24 14.07 30.63
C ASP A 46 -8.84 14.33 29.23
N PRO A 47 -10.08 14.84 29.12
CA PRO A 47 -10.68 15.21 27.82
C PRO A 47 -9.80 16.09 26.93
N LEU A 48 -8.97 16.97 27.50
CA LEU A 48 -8.04 17.80 26.72
C LEU A 48 -6.91 16.95 26.10
N GLU A 49 -6.40 15.96 26.82
CA GLU A 49 -5.42 15.01 26.29
C GLU A 49 -6.03 14.16 25.17
N VAL A 50 -7.26 13.68 25.37
CA VAL A 50 -8.00 12.93 24.35
C VAL A 50 -8.14 13.72 23.06
N GLU A 51 -8.52 15.00 23.14
CA GLU A 51 -8.63 15.88 21.98
C GLU A 51 -7.30 16.04 21.25
N LYS A 52 -6.22 16.37 21.98
CA LYS A 52 -4.88 16.53 21.40
C LYS A 52 -4.42 15.27 20.65
N LYS A 53 -4.67 14.08 21.21
CA LYS A 53 -4.36 12.79 20.57
C LYS A 53 -5.20 12.57 19.31
N CYS A 54 -6.51 12.83 19.38
CA CYS A 54 -7.42 12.72 18.23
C CYS A 54 -6.98 13.63 17.07
N GLU A 55 -6.60 14.88 17.35
CA GLU A 55 -6.07 15.81 16.35
C GLU A 55 -4.73 15.37 15.77
N GLN A 56 -3.84 14.83 16.59
CA GLN A 56 -2.55 14.28 16.14
C GLN A 56 -2.77 13.16 15.13
N PHE A 57 -3.64 12.19 15.43
CA PHE A 57 -3.96 11.09 14.53
C PHE A 57 -4.67 11.58 13.26
N SER A 58 -5.63 12.51 13.39
CA SER A 58 -6.32 13.12 12.25
C SER A 58 -5.35 13.78 11.25
N ARG A 59 -4.34 14.50 11.75
CA ARG A 59 -3.32 15.12 10.89
C ARG A 59 -2.40 14.08 10.25
N PHE A 60 -1.94 13.11 11.04
CA PHE A 60 -1.06 12.05 10.56
C PHE A 60 -1.70 11.22 9.45
N THR A 61 -2.91 10.71 9.66
CA THR A 61 -3.58 9.83 8.68
C THR A 61 -3.93 10.59 7.41
N LYS A 62 -4.31 11.87 7.51
CA LYS A 62 -4.52 12.72 6.34
C LYS A 62 -3.24 12.93 5.53
N ALA A 63 -2.14 13.29 6.19
CA ALA A 63 -0.87 13.48 5.51
C ALA A 63 -0.37 12.20 4.84
N MET A 64 -0.51 11.05 5.53
CA MET A 64 -0.14 9.75 4.97
C MET A 64 -1.00 9.37 3.77
N ASP A 65 -2.31 9.60 3.81
CA ASP A 65 -3.23 9.35 2.69
C ASP A 65 -2.81 10.12 1.42
N ASP A 66 -2.41 11.38 1.58
CA ASP A 66 -1.93 12.20 0.46
C ASP A 66 -0.61 11.64 -0.11
N SER A 67 0.35 11.27 0.74
CA SER A 67 1.61 10.66 0.28
C SER A 67 1.42 9.28 -0.38
N VAL A 68 0.52 8.45 0.15
CA VAL A 68 0.19 7.14 -0.46
C VAL A 68 -0.43 7.33 -1.84
N LYS A 69 -1.32 8.31 -2.01
CA LYS A 69 -1.91 8.64 -3.31
C LYS A 69 -0.87 9.16 -4.31
N GLU A 70 0.11 9.93 -3.85
CA GLU A 70 1.21 10.39 -4.68
C GLU A 70 2.07 9.20 -5.16
N ILE A 71 2.46 8.29 -4.26
CA ILE A 71 3.20 7.07 -4.59
C ILE A 71 2.44 6.23 -5.63
N LEU A 72 1.13 6.04 -5.43
CA LEU A 72 0.29 5.31 -6.37
C LEU A 72 0.22 5.99 -7.74
N THR A 73 0.18 7.33 -7.77
CA THR A 73 0.14 8.10 -9.02
C THR A 73 1.43 7.94 -9.81
N VAL A 74 2.59 8.23 -9.18
CA VAL A 74 3.90 8.14 -9.85
C VAL A 74 4.24 6.69 -10.21
N GLY A 75 3.85 5.73 -9.37
CA GLY A 75 4.02 4.30 -9.64
C GLY A 75 3.20 3.85 -10.83
N GLN A 76 1.93 4.27 -10.94
CA GLN A 76 1.09 3.93 -12.09
C GLN A 76 1.58 4.57 -13.41
N GLU A 77 2.06 5.82 -13.35
CA GLU A 77 2.69 6.47 -14.50
C GLU A 77 3.94 5.73 -14.96
N HIS A 78 4.81 5.37 -14.02
CA HIS A 78 6.01 4.60 -14.30
C HIS A 78 5.69 3.22 -14.86
N TRP A 79 4.70 2.51 -14.29
CA TRP A 79 4.22 1.23 -14.80
C TRP A 79 3.83 1.33 -16.27
N LYS A 80 2.96 2.29 -16.62
CA LYS A 80 2.52 2.50 -18.01
C LYS A 80 3.68 2.78 -18.95
N ARG A 81 4.70 3.52 -18.50
CA ARG A 81 5.90 3.79 -19.29
C ARG A 81 6.68 2.49 -19.55
N CYS A 82 6.94 1.71 -18.51
CA CYS A 82 7.70 0.46 -18.57
C CYS A 82 6.98 -0.63 -19.36
N THR A 83 5.65 -0.67 -19.38
CA THR A 83 4.88 -1.65 -20.17
C THR A 83 4.40 -1.12 -21.52
N GLY A 84 4.83 0.07 -21.93
CA GLY A 84 4.28 0.77 -23.09
C GLY A 84 5.35 1.36 -24.00
N PRO A 85 5.63 2.68 -23.91
CA PRO A 85 6.59 3.34 -24.80
C PRO A 85 8.03 2.88 -24.61
N LEU A 86 8.49 2.60 -23.37
CA LEU A 86 9.91 2.32 -23.12
C LEU A 86 10.41 1.02 -23.78
N PRO A 87 9.73 -0.14 -23.69
CA PRO A 87 10.11 -1.33 -24.45
C PRO A 87 10.14 -1.09 -25.96
N LYS A 88 9.23 -0.27 -26.50
CA LYS A 88 9.20 0.05 -27.93
C LYS A 88 10.44 0.83 -28.37
N GLU A 89 11.02 1.66 -27.50
CA GLU A 89 12.29 2.34 -27.78
C GLU A 89 13.43 1.34 -27.90
N TYR A 90 13.58 0.40 -26.95
CA TYR A 90 14.58 -0.66 -27.02
C TYR A 90 14.40 -1.55 -28.26
N GLN A 91 13.16 -1.93 -28.60
CA GLN A 91 12.87 -2.68 -29.84
C GLN A 91 13.26 -1.91 -31.10
N ARG A 92 13.03 -0.59 -31.15
CA ARG A 92 13.40 0.24 -32.31
C ARG A 92 14.92 0.32 -32.46
N ILE A 93 15.65 0.46 -31.36
CA ILE A 93 17.11 0.42 -31.36
C ILE A 93 17.61 -0.95 -31.87
N GLY A 94 17.07 -2.04 -31.33
CA GLY A 94 17.43 -3.40 -31.73
C GLY A 94 17.21 -3.67 -33.22
N LYS A 95 16.08 -3.21 -33.77
CA LYS A 95 15.79 -3.29 -35.21
C LYS A 95 16.73 -2.43 -36.06
N ALA A 96 17.09 -1.24 -35.59
CA ALA A 96 18.01 -0.38 -36.32
C ALA A 96 19.39 -1.05 -36.49
N PHE A 97 19.91 -1.72 -35.46
CA PHE A 97 21.16 -2.48 -35.54
C PHE A 97 21.08 -3.65 -36.53
N GLN A 98 19.98 -4.41 -36.50
CA GLN A 98 19.76 -5.52 -37.44
C GLN A 98 19.62 -5.05 -38.89
N ASN A 99 18.92 -3.93 -39.12
CA ASN A 99 18.82 -3.31 -40.44
C ASN A 99 20.20 -2.89 -40.96
N MET A 100 21.04 -2.30 -40.10
CA MET A 100 22.41 -1.92 -40.48
C MET A 100 23.27 -3.14 -40.82
N SER A 101 23.18 -4.21 -40.03
CA SER A 101 23.83 -5.49 -40.34
C SER A 101 23.40 -6.05 -41.70
N THR A 102 22.10 -5.96 -42.01
CA THR A 102 21.55 -6.41 -43.30
C THR A 102 22.10 -5.60 -44.47
N VAL A 103 22.21 -4.26 -44.30
CA VAL A 103 22.80 -3.37 -45.31
C VAL A 103 24.28 -3.71 -45.52
N PHE A 104 25.05 -3.92 -44.46
CA PHE A 104 26.47 -4.29 -44.57
C PHE A 104 26.62 -5.63 -45.30
N THR A 105 25.86 -6.65 -44.89
CA THR A 105 25.85 -7.97 -45.54
C THR A 105 25.52 -7.89 -47.04
N SER A 106 24.72 -6.91 -47.47
CA SER A 106 24.39 -6.70 -48.89
C SER A 106 25.56 -6.19 -49.74
N SER A 107 26.66 -5.73 -49.11
CA SER A 107 27.86 -5.29 -49.83
C SER A 107 28.58 -6.44 -50.53
N GLY A 108 28.42 -7.68 -50.02
CA GLY A 108 29.08 -8.87 -50.55
C GLY A 108 30.59 -8.92 -50.27
N TYR A 109 31.11 -8.01 -49.44
CA TYR A 109 32.53 -7.93 -49.13
C TYR A 109 32.98 -9.14 -48.28
N GLN A 110 34.04 -9.81 -48.74
CA GLN A 110 34.60 -10.95 -48.02
C GLN A 110 35.37 -10.45 -46.77
N GLY A 111 34.97 -10.91 -45.59
CA GLY A 111 35.63 -10.58 -44.32
C GLY A 111 34.83 -9.72 -43.34
N GLU A 112 33.59 -9.32 -43.66
CA GLU A 112 32.74 -8.51 -42.77
C GLU A 112 31.79 -9.31 -41.87
N SER A 113 31.72 -10.64 -42.02
CA SER A 113 30.74 -11.50 -41.33
C SER A 113 30.81 -11.37 -39.80
N THR A 114 32.01 -11.27 -39.22
CA THR A 114 32.19 -11.09 -37.78
C THR A 114 31.50 -9.81 -37.27
N LEU A 115 31.59 -8.72 -38.02
CA LEU A 115 30.96 -7.44 -37.65
C LEU A 115 29.44 -7.51 -37.83
N THR A 116 28.96 -8.07 -38.95
CA THR A 116 27.52 -8.14 -39.24
C THR A 116 26.81 -9.09 -38.28
N ASP A 117 27.42 -10.20 -37.89
CA ASP A 117 26.91 -11.12 -36.88
C ASP A 117 26.85 -10.46 -35.50
N ALA A 118 27.91 -9.74 -35.08
CA ALA A 118 27.93 -9.00 -33.82
C ALA A 118 26.86 -7.89 -33.76
N LEU A 119 26.65 -7.15 -34.86
CA LEU A 119 25.56 -6.16 -34.96
C LEU A 119 24.17 -6.80 -34.85
N THR A 120 23.97 -7.96 -35.49
CA THR A 120 22.71 -8.72 -35.37
C THR A 120 22.49 -9.18 -33.94
N ALA A 121 23.52 -9.71 -33.28
CA ALA A 121 23.46 -10.16 -31.89
C ALA A 121 23.15 -9.00 -30.92
N ALA A 122 23.79 -7.84 -31.10
CA ALA A 122 23.48 -6.63 -30.35
C ALA A 122 22.03 -6.19 -30.55
N GLY A 123 21.53 -6.25 -31.80
CA GLY A 123 20.14 -5.93 -32.10
C GLY A 123 19.14 -6.83 -31.37
N LYS A 124 19.35 -8.15 -31.40
CA LYS A 124 18.55 -9.13 -30.66
C LYS A 124 18.61 -8.90 -29.14
N THR A 125 19.79 -8.57 -28.61
CA THR A 125 19.99 -8.27 -27.19
C THR A 125 19.11 -7.09 -26.73
N TYR A 126 19.02 -6.03 -27.55
CA TYR A 126 18.13 -4.90 -27.26
C TYR A 126 16.64 -5.26 -27.30
N GLU A 127 16.23 -6.19 -28.18
CA GLU A 127 14.86 -6.72 -28.19
C GLU A 127 14.56 -7.56 -26.94
N GLU A 128 15.53 -8.35 -26.47
CA GLU A 128 15.40 -9.08 -25.20
C GLU A 128 15.32 -8.14 -23.99
N ILE A 129 16.13 -7.08 -23.96
CA ILE A 129 16.05 -6.04 -22.92
C ILE A 129 14.66 -5.38 -22.94
N ALA A 130 14.07 -5.14 -24.11
CA ALA A 130 12.72 -4.61 -24.19
C ALA A 130 11.70 -5.52 -23.49
N GLN A 131 11.81 -6.84 -23.66
CA GLN A 131 10.93 -7.79 -22.98
C GLN A 131 11.16 -7.78 -21.47
N LEU A 132 12.43 -7.76 -21.02
CA LEU A 132 12.76 -7.65 -19.59
C LEU A 132 12.15 -6.40 -18.96
N VAL A 133 12.27 -5.25 -19.62
CA VAL A 133 11.69 -3.97 -19.16
C VAL A 133 10.17 -4.05 -19.07
N ALA A 134 9.51 -4.66 -20.06
CA ALA A 134 8.05 -4.80 -20.09
C ALA A 134 7.51 -5.73 -18.99
N GLU A 135 8.29 -6.71 -18.57
CA GLU A 135 7.90 -7.68 -17.56
C GLU A 135 8.27 -7.27 -16.13
N GLN A 136 9.28 -6.39 -15.99
CA GLN A 136 9.85 -6.04 -14.68
C GLN A 136 8.82 -5.53 -13.66
N PRO A 137 7.85 -4.64 -14.00
CA PRO A 137 6.91 -4.12 -13.01
C PRO A 137 6.13 -5.19 -12.24
N LYS A 138 5.95 -6.38 -12.81
CA LYS A 138 5.26 -7.51 -12.16
C LYS A 138 6.08 -8.15 -11.02
N LYS A 139 7.39 -7.91 -10.99
CA LYS A 139 8.33 -8.51 -10.03
C LYS A 139 8.59 -7.61 -8.82
N ASP A 140 8.42 -6.29 -8.97
CA ASP A 140 8.76 -5.31 -7.94
C ASP A 140 7.63 -4.30 -7.69
N LEU A 141 7.35 -3.44 -8.66
CA LEU A 141 6.43 -2.32 -8.57
C LEU A 141 5.02 -2.79 -8.19
N HIS A 142 4.63 -4.00 -8.62
CA HIS A 142 3.34 -4.60 -8.28
C HIS A 142 3.13 -4.68 -6.78
N PHE A 143 4.10 -5.25 -6.06
CA PHE A 143 4.01 -5.43 -4.63
C PHE A 143 4.01 -4.09 -3.88
N LEU A 144 4.78 -3.12 -4.38
CA LEU A 144 4.78 -1.76 -3.85
C LEU A 144 3.42 -1.08 -4.05
N MET A 145 2.79 -1.23 -5.23
CA MET A 145 1.48 -0.66 -5.51
C MET A 145 0.38 -1.32 -4.69
N GLU A 146 0.38 -2.65 -4.57
CA GLU A 146 -0.62 -3.38 -3.78
C GLU A 146 -0.54 -3.01 -2.29
N THR A 147 0.68 -2.93 -1.73
CA THR A 147 0.86 -2.46 -0.35
C THR A 147 0.28 -1.05 -0.17
N ASN A 148 0.58 -0.12 -1.08
CA ASN A 148 0.03 1.24 -0.98
C ASN A 148 -1.50 1.29 -1.22
N ASN A 149 -2.06 0.42 -2.05
CA ASN A 149 -3.51 0.30 -2.23
C ASN A 149 -4.21 -0.20 -0.96
N GLU A 150 -3.63 -1.18 -0.27
CA GLU A 150 -4.13 -1.67 1.01
C GLU A 150 -4.12 -0.56 2.07
N TYR A 151 -2.98 0.14 2.22
CA TYR A 151 -2.88 1.27 3.14
C TYR A 151 -3.82 2.43 2.78
N LYS A 152 -4.05 2.71 1.49
CA LYS A 152 -5.08 3.67 1.06
C LYS A 152 -6.48 3.25 1.51
N GLY A 153 -6.80 1.95 1.46
CA GLY A 153 -8.05 1.40 1.96
C GLY A 153 -8.22 1.63 3.46
N LEU A 154 -7.20 1.27 4.25
CA LEU A 154 -7.18 1.48 5.71
C LEU A 154 -7.28 2.98 6.06
N LEU A 155 -6.52 3.82 5.36
CA LEU A 155 -6.52 5.27 5.56
C LEU A 155 -7.89 5.90 5.25
N GLY A 156 -8.61 5.36 4.27
CA GLY A 156 -9.97 5.74 3.93
C GLY A 156 -11.01 5.55 5.04
N CYS A 157 -10.72 4.72 6.06
CA CYS A 157 -11.62 4.50 7.20
C CYS A 157 -11.43 5.52 8.35
N PHE A 158 -10.30 6.23 8.39
CA PHE A 158 -10.01 7.16 9.48
C PHE A 158 -10.90 8.42 9.49
N PRO A 159 -11.32 9.03 8.36
CA PRO A 159 -12.19 10.19 8.40
C PRO A 159 -13.46 9.97 9.24
N ASP A 160 -14.17 8.87 9.00
CA ASP A 160 -15.39 8.52 9.75
C ASP A 160 -15.09 8.15 11.20
N THR A 161 -14.03 7.37 11.42
CA THR A 161 -13.58 6.99 12.77
C THR A 161 -13.25 8.22 13.61
N ILE A 162 -12.47 9.16 13.07
CA ILE A 162 -12.09 10.41 13.73
C ILE A 162 -13.30 11.31 13.92
N ALA A 163 -14.25 11.37 12.97
CA ALA A 163 -15.46 12.17 13.11
C ALA A 163 -16.31 11.74 14.31
N VAL A 164 -16.46 10.43 14.54
CA VAL A 164 -17.16 9.89 15.72
C VAL A 164 -16.46 10.31 17.01
N HIS A 165 -15.13 10.26 17.06
CA HIS A 165 -14.37 10.68 18.24
C HIS A 165 -14.47 12.19 18.48
N LYS A 166 -14.36 13.02 17.44
CA LYS A 166 -14.55 14.47 17.54
C LYS A 166 -15.94 14.84 18.04
N ALA A 167 -16.99 14.17 17.57
CA ALA A 167 -18.34 14.40 18.06
C ALA A 167 -18.49 14.05 19.56
N ALA A 168 -17.86 12.97 20.01
CA ALA A 168 -17.85 12.60 21.43
C ALA A 168 -17.09 13.62 22.30
N ILE A 169 -15.96 14.14 21.81
CA ILE A 169 -15.18 15.21 22.47
C ILE A 169 -16.06 16.46 22.65
N GLU A 170 -16.71 16.93 21.59
CA GLU A 170 -17.56 18.12 21.65
C GLU A 170 -18.73 17.92 22.61
N LYS A 171 -19.33 16.72 22.65
CA LYS A 171 -20.40 16.40 23.61
C LYS A 171 -19.94 16.46 25.07
N VAL A 172 -18.71 16.03 25.37
CA VAL A 172 -18.15 16.13 26.73
C VAL A 172 -17.86 17.59 27.09
N LYS A 173 -17.36 18.40 26.15
CA LYS A 173 -17.15 19.85 26.38
C LYS A 173 -18.45 20.59 26.67
N GLU A 174 -19.55 20.23 26.00
CA GLU A 174 -20.88 20.75 26.30
C GLU A 174 -21.45 20.30 27.65
N GLY A 175 -20.82 19.32 28.31
CA GLY A 175 -21.32 18.67 29.52
C GLY A 175 -21.64 19.63 30.66
N ASP A 176 -20.77 20.61 30.95
CA ASP A 176 -21.03 21.61 32.01
C ASP A 176 -22.25 22.46 31.72
N LYS A 177 -22.44 22.86 30.47
CA LYS A 177 -23.63 23.61 30.03
C LYS A 177 -24.89 22.76 30.13
N LEU A 178 -24.81 21.47 29.81
CA LEU A 178 -25.94 20.55 29.91
C LEU A 178 -26.35 20.29 31.37
N VAL A 179 -25.37 20.16 32.27
CA VAL A 179 -25.62 20.08 33.72
C VAL A 179 -26.24 21.39 34.22
N GLY A 180 -25.67 22.54 33.84
CA GLY A 180 -26.18 23.85 34.24
C GLY A 180 -27.59 24.17 33.73
N THR A 181 -28.06 23.46 32.68
CA THR A 181 -29.42 23.57 32.13
C THR A 181 -30.34 22.42 32.54
N ASN A 182 -29.94 21.58 33.51
CA ASN A 182 -30.67 20.41 34.00
C ASN A 182 -31.07 19.41 32.89
N LYS A 183 -30.31 19.36 31.80
CA LYS A 183 -30.52 18.38 30.71
C LYS A 183 -29.88 17.03 31.01
N ILE A 184 -28.82 17.03 31.82
CA ILE A 184 -28.14 15.83 32.33
C ILE A 184 -27.72 16.07 33.79
N THR A 185 -27.45 15.00 34.51
CA THR A 185 -26.89 15.00 35.86
C THR A 185 -25.35 15.05 35.84
N ALA A 186 -24.74 15.42 36.97
CA ALA A 186 -23.29 15.38 37.13
C ALA A 186 -22.71 13.95 36.99
N GLN A 187 -23.47 12.93 37.39
CA GLN A 187 -23.10 11.52 37.23
C GLN A 187 -23.08 11.09 35.76
N GLU A 188 -24.09 11.50 34.99
CA GLU A 188 -24.13 11.25 33.54
C GLU A 188 -22.96 11.94 32.83
N LYS A 189 -22.62 13.19 33.22
CA LYS A 189 -21.42 13.87 32.71
C LYS A 189 -20.15 13.06 33.00
N GLY A 190 -19.98 12.57 34.24
CA GLY A 190 -18.83 11.72 34.60
C GLY A 190 -18.77 10.45 33.75
N THR A 191 -19.92 9.83 33.47
CA THR A 191 -20.02 8.65 32.61
C THR A 191 -19.66 8.96 31.16
N MET A 192 -20.05 10.13 30.64
CA MET A 192 -19.65 10.59 29.31
C MET A 192 -18.14 10.77 29.20
N ALA A 193 -17.50 11.38 30.20
CA ALA A 193 -16.05 11.57 30.25
C ALA A 193 -15.31 10.22 30.30
N LYS A 194 -15.78 9.27 31.14
CA LYS A 194 -15.24 7.90 31.18
C LYS A 194 -15.38 7.19 29.83
N ARG A 195 -16.53 7.28 29.17
CA ARG A 195 -16.73 6.69 27.83
C ARG A 195 -15.78 7.30 26.79
N LEU A 196 -15.56 8.62 26.85
CA LEU A 196 -14.59 9.30 25.98
C LEU A 196 -13.16 8.80 26.22
N SER A 197 -12.78 8.58 27.47
CA SER A 197 -11.50 7.96 27.84
C SER A 197 -11.34 6.57 27.19
N THR A 198 -12.34 5.69 27.33
CA THR A 198 -12.35 4.35 26.70
C THR A 198 -12.22 4.43 25.17
N MET A 199 -12.94 5.34 24.53
CA MET A 199 -12.83 5.58 23.08
C MET A 199 -11.41 5.97 22.68
N SER A 200 -10.78 6.87 23.44
CA SER A 200 -9.41 7.30 23.18
C SER A 200 -8.41 6.16 23.33
N TYR A 201 -8.53 5.32 24.36
CA TYR A 201 -7.69 4.13 24.50
C TYR A 201 -7.85 3.16 23.33
N ALA A 202 -9.08 2.91 22.88
CA ALA A 202 -9.34 2.07 21.73
C ALA A 202 -8.71 2.64 20.44
N LEU A 203 -8.85 3.95 20.19
CA LEU A 203 -8.23 4.61 19.04
C LEU A 203 -6.70 4.57 19.11
N GLN A 204 -6.12 4.75 20.30
CA GLN A 204 -4.67 4.65 20.51
C GLN A 204 -4.17 3.21 20.28
N ALA A 205 -4.92 2.21 20.75
CA ALA A 205 -4.59 0.81 20.51
C ALA A 205 -4.60 0.48 19.01
N GLU A 206 -5.63 0.94 18.29
CA GLU A 206 -5.73 0.76 16.83
C GLU A 206 -4.60 1.49 16.09
N MET A 207 -4.27 2.72 16.49
CA MET A 207 -3.16 3.47 15.89
C MET A 207 -1.80 2.82 16.16
N ASN A 208 -1.60 2.25 17.35
CA ASN A 208 -0.39 1.49 17.65
C ASN A 208 -0.32 0.22 16.79
N HIS A 209 -1.43 -0.50 16.63
CA HIS A 209 -1.51 -1.65 15.74
C HIS A 209 -1.20 -1.25 14.29
N PHE A 210 -1.84 -0.20 13.78
CA PHE A 210 -1.60 0.36 12.45
C PHE A 210 -0.12 0.72 12.25
N HIS A 211 0.50 1.41 13.21
CA HIS A 211 1.91 1.79 13.12
C HIS A 211 2.85 0.59 13.12
N ASN A 212 2.60 -0.43 13.94
CA ASN A 212 3.42 -1.63 14.01
C ASN A 212 3.41 -2.39 12.68
N ASN A 213 2.23 -2.62 12.09
CA ASN A 213 2.12 -3.24 10.78
C ASN A 213 2.74 -2.36 9.69
N ARG A 214 2.48 -1.05 9.70
CA ARG A 214 3.05 -0.10 8.72
C ARG A 214 4.56 -0.15 8.68
N ILE A 215 5.22 -0.20 9.84
CA ILE A 215 6.69 -0.30 9.89
C ILE A 215 7.15 -1.61 9.26
N TYR A 216 6.49 -2.73 9.59
CA TYR A 216 6.84 -4.04 9.06
C TYR A 216 6.63 -4.13 7.55
N ASP A 217 5.44 -3.78 7.06
CA ASP A 217 5.04 -3.92 5.67
C ASP A 217 5.87 -3.01 4.75
N TYR A 218 6.03 -1.73 5.11
CA TYR A 218 6.85 -0.82 4.31
C TYR A 218 8.32 -1.22 4.29
N ASN A 219 8.87 -1.72 5.40
CA ASN A 219 10.24 -2.22 5.41
C ASN A 219 10.39 -3.40 4.44
N ARG A 220 9.49 -4.39 4.53
CA ARG A 220 9.53 -5.58 3.68
C ARG A 220 9.34 -5.27 2.20
N VAL A 221 8.35 -4.45 1.84
CA VAL A 221 8.08 -4.14 0.43
C VAL A 221 9.18 -3.30 -0.20
N MET A 222 9.80 -2.40 0.57
CA MET A 222 10.92 -1.59 0.08
C MET A 222 12.19 -2.41 -0.09
N GLN A 223 12.46 -3.37 0.81
CA GLN A 223 13.54 -4.35 0.61
C GLN A 223 13.32 -5.13 -0.68
N LEU A 224 12.14 -5.74 -0.84
CA LEU A 224 11.80 -6.50 -2.05
C LEU A 224 11.94 -5.66 -3.32
N TYR A 225 11.40 -4.44 -3.33
CA TYR A 225 11.45 -3.54 -4.48
C TYR A 225 12.90 -3.24 -4.88
N LEU A 226 13.77 -2.90 -3.92
CA LEU A 226 15.16 -2.57 -4.20
C LEU A 226 15.97 -3.80 -4.61
N GLU A 227 15.75 -4.95 -3.98
CA GLU A 227 16.41 -6.20 -4.35
C GLU A 227 16.11 -6.61 -5.79
N GLU A 228 14.84 -6.55 -6.20
CA GLU A 228 14.42 -6.89 -7.55
C GLU A 228 14.90 -5.85 -8.59
N GLN A 229 14.95 -4.57 -8.23
CA GLN A 229 15.55 -3.53 -9.07
C GLN A 229 17.05 -3.76 -9.28
N VAL A 230 17.81 -4.13 -8.24
CA VAL A 230 19.23 -4.48 -8.37
C VAL A 230 19.41 -5.64 -9.35
N LYS A 231 18.68 -6.75 -9.15
CA LYS A 231 18.74 -7.92 -10.04
C LYS A 231 18.39 -7.57 -11.49
N PHE A 232 17.41 -6.70 -11.68
CA PHE A 232 17.00 -6.22 -13.01
C PHE A 232 18.14 -5.51 -13.74
N TYR A 233 18.77 -4.52 -13.11
CA TYR A 233 19.86 -3.78 -13.71
C TYR A 233 21.12 -4.63 -13.91
N GLU A 234 21.43 -5.54 -12.99
CA GLU A 234 22.52 -6.51 -13.14
C GLU A 234 22.30 -7.44 -14.34
N THR A 235 21.06 -7.91 -14.53
CA THR A 235 20.69 -8.77 -15.67
C THR A 235 20.85 -8.03 -16.99
N ILE A 236 20.39 -6.77 -17.07
CA ILE A 236 20.59 -5.94 -18.26
C ILE A 236 22.09 -5.74 -18.54
N ALA A 237 22.87 -5.41 -17.51
CA ALA A 237 24.30 -5.22 -17.66
C ALA A 237 25.01 -6.50 -18.15
N ALA A 238 24.61 -7.68 -17.67
CA ALA A 238 25.14 -8.95 -18.14
C ALA A 238 24.84 -9.21 -19.63
N LYS A 239 23.59 -8.96 -20.07
CA LYS A 239 23.20 -9.07 -21.48
C LYS A 239 24.00 -8.13 -22.38
N LEU A 240 24.18 -6.88 -21.95
CA LEU A 240 24.98 -5.92 -22.71
C LEU A 240 26.46 -6.34 -22.78
N ARG A 241 27.03 -6.89 -21.70
CA ARG A 241 28.40 -7.42 -21.70
C ARG A 241 28.56 -8.61 -22.66
N GLU A 242 27.59 -9.51 -22.71
CA GLU A 242 27.58 -10.64 -23.65
C GLU A 242 27.58 -10.16 -25.11
N ALA A 243 26.68 -9.22 -25.44
CA ALA A 243 26.63 -8.62 -26.78
C ALA A 243 27.92 -7.86 -27.13
N HIS A 244 28.48 -7.11 -26.18
CA HIS A 244 29.75 -6.42 -26.37
C HIS A 244 30.90 -7.39 -26.67
N GLY A 245 30.94 -8.55 -26.01
CA GLY A 245 31.96 -9.57 -26.23
C GLY A 245 31.97 -10.18 -27.64
N GLN A 246 30.90 -10.00 -28.43
CA GLN A 246 30.85 -10.42 -29.84
C GLN A 246 31.68 -9.51 -30.76
N PHE A 247 31.97 -8.28 -30.34
CA PHE A 247 32.81 -7.37 -31.11
C PHE A 247 34.28 -7.65 -30.77
N THR A 248 35.04 -8.12 -31.76
CA THR A 248 36.49 -8.29 -31.63
C THR A 248 37.19 -6.95 -31.55
N THR A 249 38.15 -6.81 -30.65
CA THR A 249 39.09 -5.67 -30.67
C THR A 249 39.96 -5.80 -31.93
N MET A 250 39.94 -4.79 -32.79
CA MET A 250 40.84 -4.70 -33.95
C MET A 250 42.23 -4.26 -33.54
#